data_AF-A0A3D1BJ01-F1
#
_entry.id   AF-A0A3D1BJ01-F1
#
_cell.length_a   1.000
_cell.length_b   1.000
_cell.length_c   1.000
_cell.angle_alpha   90.00
_cell.angle_beta   90.00
_cell.angle_gamma   90.00
#
_symmetry.space_group_name_H-M   'P 1'
#
loop_
_entity.id
_entity.type
_entity.pdbx_description
1 polymer ?
#
loop_
_entity_poly.entity_id
_entity_poly.type
_entity_poly.pdbx_seq_one_letter_code
_entity_poly.pdbx_strand_id
1 'polypeptide(L)'
;FEVRVPRSNEIEIGEAEKMFANLASVGGKGKGLAENFTVSNSISFEMMAVPGELRFYVHCPKNLAELVEKQILGSYQDADVKQVNDYNIFDTNTHVEFTRLELEEESYCPIRVAEDFEGDPLSNILSTL
;
A
#
# COMPACT_ATOMS: atom_id res chain seq x y z
N PHE A 1 -5.26 7.41 -5.36
CA PHE A 1 -6.60 7.18 -4.79
C PHE A 1 -6.54 7.32 -3.29
N GLU A 2 -7.50 7.98 -2.67
CA GLU A 2 -7.76 7.89 -1.23
C GLU A 2 -8.76 6.75 -1.02
N VAL A 3 -8.44 5.86 -0.09
CA VAL A 3 -9.28 4.69 0.24
C VAL A 3 -9.77 4.85 1.66
N ARG A 4 -11.10 4.88 1.85
CA ARG A 4 -11.73 4.91 3.16
C ARG A 4 -12.59 3.68 3.35
N VAL A 5 -12.45 3.04 4.49
CA VAL A 5 -13.16 1.81 4.81
C VAL A 5 -13.91 2.03 6.14
N PRO A 6 -15.17 1.55 6.28
CA PRO A 6 -15.90 1.64 7.53
C PRO A 6 -15.17 0.92 8.67
N ARG A 7 -15.24 1.44 9.90
CA ARG A 7 -14.62 0.81 11.08
C ARG A 7 -15.12 -0.60 11.37
N SER A 8 -16.36 -0.93 10.97
CA SER A 8 -16.97 -2.25 11.16
C SER A 8 -16.53 -3.27 10.12
N ASN A 9 -15.75 -2.87 9.13
CA ASN A 9 -15.32 -3.74 8.04
C ASN A 9 -14.08 -4.54 8.48
N GLU A 10 -14.35 -5.62 9.22
CA GLU A 10 -13.37 -6.66 9.50
C GLU A 10 -13.39 -7.67 8.36
N ILE A 11 -12.31 -7.70 7.59
CA ILE A 11 -12.12 -8.65 6.49
C ILE A 11 -10.98 -9.60 6.87
N GLU A 12 -11.15 -10.87 6.53
CA GLU A 12 -10.11 -11.87 6.74
C GLU A 12 -8.84 -11.50 5.99
N ILE A 13 -7.68 -11.71 6.62
CA ILE A 13 -6.36 -11.39 6.06
C ILE A 13 -6.19 -12.02 4.66
N GLY A 14 -6.70 -13.23 4.45
CA GLY A 14 -6.64 -13.93 3.18
C GLY A 14 -7.34 -13.22 2.01
N GLU A 15 -8.39 -12.42 2.26
CA GLU A 15 -9.02 -11.61 1.19
C GLU A 15 -8.15 -10.42 0.79
N ALA A 16 -7.46 -9.81 1.75
CA ALA A 16 -6.46 -8.77 1.48
C ALA A 16 -5.26 -9.37 0.72
N GLU A 17 -4.79 -10.55 1.09
CA GLU A 17 -3.71 -11.25 0.37
C GLU A 17 -4.10 -11.53 -1.09
N LYS A 18 -5.33 -11.99 -1.34
CA LYS A 18 -5.84 -12.17 -2.70
C LYS A 18 -5.84 -10.85 -3.48
N MET A 19 -6.24 -9.74 -2.84
CA MET A 19 -6.19 -8.40 -3.44
C MET A 19 -4.76 -8.05 -3.89
N PHE A 20 -3.78 -8.19 -2.99
CA PHE A 20 -2.39 -7.89 -3.29
C PHE A 20 -1.80 -8.83 -4.34
N ALA A 21 -2.13 -10.12 -4.31
CA ALA A 21 -1.67 -11.09 -5.31
C ALA A 21 -2.17 -10.75 -6.73
N ASN A 22 -3.42 -10.29 -6.85
CA ASN A 22 -3.99 -9.85 -8.12
C ASN A 22 -3.27 -8.60 -8.67
N LEU A 23 -2.88 -7.67 -7.80
CA LEU A 23 -2.17 -6.45 -8.18
C LEU A 23 -0.67 -6.69 -8.44
N ALA A 24 -0.05 -7.62 -7.73
CA ALA A 24 1.35 -8.01 -7.93
C ALA A 24 1.60 -8.61 -9.33
N SER A 25 0.56 -9.18 -9.93
CA SER A 25 0.59 -9.72 -11.30
C SER A 25 0.66 -8.64 -12.39
N VAL A 26 0.50 -7.36 -12.04
CA VAL A 26 0.54 -6.22 -12.96
C VAL A 26 1.99 -5.83 -13.26
N GLY A 27 2.77 -6.79 -13.78
CA GLY A 27 4.14 -6.59 -14.22
C GLY A 27 4.19 -6.00 -15.62
N GLY A 28 4.84 -4.84 -15.76
CA GLY A 28 4.99 -4.11 -17.04
C GLY A 28 6.34 -4.30 -17.75
N LYS A 29 7.20 -5.20 -17.24
CA LYS A 29 8.53 -5.39 -17.82
C LYS A 29 8.45 -6.09 -19.19
N GLY A 30 8.99 -5.44 -20.21
CA GLY A 30 9.21 -6.08 -21.51
C GLY A 30 10.21 -7.23 -21.39
N LYS A 31 10.05 -8.30 -22.17
CA LYS A 31 11.01 -9.41 -22.20
C LYS A 31 12.25 -9.05 -23.04
N GLY A 32 13.44 -9.43 -22.58
CA GLY A 32 14.69 -9.31 -23.35
C GLY A 32 15.31 -7.91 -23.31
N LEU A 33 15.93 -7.48 -24.42
CA LEU A 33 16.62 -6.17 -24.53
C LEU A 33 15.74 -4.95 -24.21
N ALA A 34 14.41 -5.10 -24.29
CA ALA A 34 13.45 -4.07 -23.94
C ALA A 34 13.33 -3.82 -22.42
N GLU A 35 13.77 -4.75 -21.57
CA GLU A 35 13.72 -4.61 -20.11
C GLU A 35 14.54 -3.41 -19.61
N ASN A 36 15.66 -3.11 -20.27
CA ASN A 36 16.51 -1.97 -19.94
C ASN A 36 15.92 -0.61 -20.37
N PHE A 37 14.86 -0.63 -21.18
CA PHE A 37 14.20 0.58 -21.69
C PHE A 37 12.74 0.70 -21.23
N THR A 38 12.21 -0.27 -20.50
CA THR A 38 10.84 -0.23 -19.96
C THR A 38 10.85 -0.04 -18.45
N VAL A 39 10.14 0.98 -17.99
CA VAL A 39 9.86 1.19 -16.56
C VAL A 39 8.74 0.23 -16.17
N SER A 40 8.96 -0.57 -15.11
CA SER A 40 7.89 -1.40 -14.56
C SER A 40 6.77 -0.51 -14.07
N ASN A 41 5.53 -0.87 -14.35
CA ASN A 41 4.40 -0.33 -13.61
C ASN A 41 4.62 -0.66 -12.13
N SER A 42 4.49 0.34 -11.26
CA SER A 42 4.56 0.20 -9.81
C SER A 42 3.26 0.68 -9.19
N ILE A 43 2.77 -0.05 -8.20
CA ILE A 43 1.64 0.35 -7.38
C ILE A 43 2.20 0.55 -5.97
N SER A 44 1.96 1.71 -5.38
CA SER A 44 2.40 2.04 -4.02
C SER A 44 1.17 2.08 -3.10
N PHE A 45 1.31 1.51 -1.91
CA PHE A 45 0.33 1.60 -0.83
C PHE A 45 0.94 2.44 0.28
N GLU A 46 0.26 3.53 0.61
CA GLU A 46 0.79 4.58 1.48
C GLU A 46 -0.17 4.83 2.63
N MET A 47 0.42 5.02 3.80
CA MET A 47 -0.29 5.36 5.03
C MET A 47 0.18 6.73 5.48
N MET A 48 -0.76 7.63 5.74
CA MET A 48 -0.50 8.97 6.22
C MET A 48 -1.20 9.17 7.54
N ALA A 49 -0.43 9.36 8.61
CA ALA A 49 -0.96 9.78 9.90
C ALA A 49 -0.97 11.31 9.96
N VAL A 50 -2.13 11.89 10.22
CA VAL A 50 -2.28 13.30 10.59
C VAL A 50 -2.97 13.38 11.94
N PRO A 51 -2.84 14.47 12.71
CA PRO A 51 -3.39 14.54 14.05
C PRO A 51 -4.88 14.18 14.10
N GLY A 52 -5.19 13.04 14.73
CA GLY A 52 -6.56 12.55 14.93
C GLY A 52 -7.15 11.69 13.81
N GLU A 53 -6.44 11.44 12.70
CA GLU A 53 -6.91 10.55 11.64
C GLU A 53 -5.76 9.85 10.88
N LEU A 54 -6.00 8.61 10.46
CA LEU A 54 -5.13 7.85 9.58
C LEU A 54 -5.78 7.77 8.21
N ARG A 55 -5.04 8.17 7.17
CA ARG A 55 -5.50 8.16 5.79
C ARG A 55 -4.70 7.15 4.97
N PHE A 56 -5.38 6.42 4.11
CA PHE A 56 -4.79 5.40 3.25
C PHE A 56 -4.83 5.86 1.79
N TYR A 57 -3.69 5.75 1.12
CA TYR A 57 -3.53 6.15 -0.27
C TYR A 57 -2.99 4.98 -1.10
N VAL A 58 -3.42 4.95 -2.36
CA VAL A 58 -2.90 4.04 -3.37
C VAL A 58 -2.47 4.85 -4.58
N HIS A 59 -1.18 4.79 -4.90
CA HIS A 59 -0.61 5.42 -6.09
C HIS A 59 -0.45 4.37 -7.19
N CYS A 60 -0.92 4.67 -8.40
CA CYS A 60 -0.78 3.80 -9.55
C CYS A 60 -0.76 4.57 -10.88
N PRO A 61 -0.15 4.01 -11.94
CA PRO A 61 -0.22 4.53 -13.30
C PRO A 61 -1.66 4.68 -13.80
N LYS A 62 -1.92 5.71 -14.62
CA LYS A 62 -3.27 6.03 -15.13
C LYS A 62 -3.92 4.88 -15.89
N ASN A 63 -3.14 4.09 -16.62
CA ASN A 63 -3.61 2.91 -17.35
C ASN A 63 -4.08 1.76 -16.44
N LEU A 64 -3.66 1.75 -15.18
CA LEU A 64 -4.02 0.74 -14.18
C LEU A 64 -5.06 1.23 -13.18
N ALA A 65 -5.44 2.51 -13.25
CA ALA A 65 -6.35 3.14 -12.30
C ALA A 65 -7.67 2.38 -12.16
N GLU A 66 -8.31 2.04 -13.28
CA GLU A 66 -9.57 1.29 -13.29
C GLU A 66 -9.42 -0.14 -12.72
N LEU A 67 -8.28 -0.79 -12.98
CA LEU A 67 -7.99 -2.12 -12.45
C LEU A 67 -7.79 -2.08 -10.94
N VAL A 68 -7.00 -1.12 -10.44
CA VAL A 68 -6.75 -0.93 -9.01
C VAL A 68 -8.05 -0.60 -8.27
N GLU A 69 -8.84 0.32 -8.78
CA GLU A 69 -10.14 0.70 -8.20
C GLU A 69 -11.08 -0.50 -8.09
N LYS A 70 -11.25 -1.27 -9.17
CA LYS A 70 -12.09 -2.48 -9.17
C LYS A 70 -11.56 -3.56 -8.24
N GLN A 71 -10.24 -3.73 -8.14
CA GLN A 71 -9.64 -4.72 -7.27
C GLN A 71 -9.85 -4.38 -5.79
N ILE A 72 -9.75 -3.09 -5.43
CA ILE A 72 -10.02 -2.62 -4.07
C ILE A 72 -11.51 -2.78 -3.75
N LEU A 73 -12.42 -2.32 -4.62
CA LEU A 73 -13.87 -2.44 -4.42
C LEU A 73 -14.36 -3.90 -4.44
N GLY A 74 -13.66 -4.78 -5.15
CA GLY A 74 -13.95 -6.21 -5.17
C GLY A 74 -13.61 -6.90 -3.86
N SER A 75 -12.51 -6.52 -3.22
CA SER A 75 -12.10 -7.04 -1.91
C SER A 75 -12.79 -6.32 -0.75
N TYR A 76 -13.01 -5.01 -0.86
CA TYR A 76 -13.63 -4.14 0.13
C TYR A 76 -14.87 -3.49 -0.47
N GLN A 77 -16.02 -4.18 -0.43
CA GLN A 77 -17.25 -3.73 -1.08
C GLN A 77 -17.80 -2.42 -0.49
N ASP A 78 -17.59 -2.20 0.80
CA ASP A 78 -18.02 -0.98 1.50
C ASP A 78 -16.96 0.13 1.48
N ALA A 79 -15.86 -0.04 0.74
CA ALA A 79 -14.83 0.99 0.63
C ALA A 79 -15.29 2.16 -0.26
N ASP A 80 -14.98 3.37 0.19
CA ASP A 80 -15.09 4.59 -0.61
C ASP A 80 -13.71 4.90 -1.22
N VAL A 81 -13.59 4.65 -2.52
CA VAL A 81 -12.36 4.88 -3.30
C VAL A 81 -12.53 6.15 -4.12
N LYS A 82 -11.71 7.17 -3.84
CA LYS A 82 -11.77 8.47 -4.52
C LYS A 82 -10.47 8.82 -5.18
N GLN A 83 -10.54 9.29 -6.42
CA GLN A 83 -9.39 9.92 -7.06
C GLN A 83 -9.18 11.31 -6.44
N VAL A 84 -8.05 11.49 -5.78
CA VAL A 84 -7.65 12.75 -5.15
C VAL A 84 -6.35 13.24 -5.78
N ASN A 85 -6.09 14.53 -5.65
CA ASN A 85 -4.78 15.09 -6.00
C ASN A 85 -3.71 14.58 -5.04
N ASP A 86 -2.46 14.59 -5.50
CA ASP A 86 -1.31 14.20 -4.68
C ASP A 86 -1.33 14.99 -3.37
N TYR A 87 -1.22 14.26 -2.26
CA TYR A 87 -1.13 14.86 -0.95
C TYR A 87 0.28 15.40 -0.74
N ASN A 88 0.37 16.58 -0.14
CA ASN A 88 1.66 17.19 0.18
C ASN A 88 1.93 17.02 1.68
N ILE A 89 3.00 16.29 2.01
CA ILE A 89 3.50 16.14 3.38
C ILE A 89 4.51 17.23 3.77
N PHE A 90 4.94 18.05 2.79
CA PHE A 90 5.94 19.08 2.97
C PHE A 90 5.28 20.43 3.27
N ASP A 91 5.66 21.03 4.39
CA ASP A 91 5.28 22.39 4.75
C ASP A 91 6.47 23.36 4.58
N THR A 92 6.18 24.66 4.53
CA THR A 92 7.20 25.68 4.36
C THR A 92 7.96 25.85 5.68
N ASN A 93 9.29 25.81 5.65
CA ASN A 93 10.18 25.88 6.82
C ASN A 93 10.11 24.67 7.78
N THR A 94 9.71 23.49 7.32
CA THR A 94 9.77 22.26 8.12
C THR A 94 11.01 21.41 7.82
N HIS A 95 11.48 20.68 8.82
CA HIS A 95 12.49 19.64 8.67
C HIS A 95 11.81 18.30 8.37
N VAL A 96 12.36 17.53 7.44
CA VAL A 96 11.85 16.21 7.07
C VAL A 96 12.88 15.17 7.45
N GLU A 97 12.47 14.20 8.25
CA GLU A 97 13.24 13.01 8.57
C GLU A 97 12.58 11.82 7.88
N PHE A 98 13.38 10.97 7.24
CA PHE A 98 12.90 9.73 6.65
C PHE A 98 13.89 8.62 6.93
N THR A 99 13.37 7.40 7.05
CA THR A 99 14.19 6.20 7.20
C THR A 99 13.67 5.12 6.27
N ARG A 100 14.56 4.20 5.89
CA ARG A 100 14.22 3.02 5.12
C ARG A 100 14.53 1.81 5.98
N LEU A 101 13.57 0.90 6.04
CA LEU A 101 13.76 -0.39 6.69
C LEU A 101 14.39 -1.37 5.70
N GLU A 102 15.39 -2.09 6.17
CA GLU A 102 16.06 -3.18 5.46
C GLU A 102 16.08 -4.42 6.37
N LEU A 103 16.18 -5.60 5.77
CA LEU A 103 16.27 -6.84 6.54
C LEU A 103 17.61 -6.87 7.28
N GLU A 104 17.57 -7.22 8.57
CA GLU A 104 18.78 -7.41 9.38
C GLU A 104 19.56 -8.66 8.93
N GLU A 105 18.84 -9.71 8.52
CA GLU A 105 19.40 -10.97 8.05
C GLU A 105 19.26 -11.15 6.53
N GLU A 106 19.86 -12.23 6.00
CA GLU A 106 19.75 -12.60 4.59
C GLU A 106 18.32 -12.96 4.19
N SER A 107 17.97 -12.69 2.93
CA SER A 107 16.59 -12.84 2.43
C SER A 107 16.04 -14.27 2.41
N TYR A 108 16.88 -15.29 2.61
CA TYR A 108 16.43 -16.68 2.72
C TYR A 108 15.95 -17.04 4.13
N CYS A 109 16.28 -16.22 5.14
CA CYS A 109 15.79 -16.41 6.48
C CYS A 109 14.27 -16.18 6.53
N PRO A 110 13.52 -17.02 7.26
CA PRO A 110 12.08 -16.85 7.36
C PRO A 110 11.74 -15.53 8.05
N ILE A 111 10.90 -14.72 7.39
CA ILE A 111 10.25 -13.57 8.01
C ILE A 111 8.96 -14.03 8.68
N ARG A 112 8.60 -13.41 9.80
CA ARG A 112 7.28 -13.64 10.41
C ARG A 112 6.20 -13.18 9.44
N VAL A 113 5.23 -14.05 9.19
CA VAL A 113 4.06 -13.76 8.36
C VAL A 113 2.89 -13.33 9.22
N ALA A 114 1.82 -12.83 8.61
CA ALA A 114 0.64 -12.33 9.34
C ALA A 114 0.06 -13.33 10.35
N GLU A 115 0.14 -14.63 10.04
CA GLU A 115 -0.32 -15.73 10.91
C GLU A 115 0.53 -15.91 12.18
N ASP A 116 1.79 -15.45 12.18
CA ASP A 116 2.70 -15.56 13.32
C ASP A 116 2.47 -14.45 14.37
N PHE A 117 1.65 -13.45 14.07
CA PHE A 117 1.37 -12.32 14.96
C PHE A 117 0.12 -12.57 15.81
N GLU A 118 0.25 -12.51 17.13
CA GLU A 118 -0.87 -12.64 18.08
C GLU A 118 -1.74 -11.37 18.19
N GLY A 119 -1.37 -10.29 17.51
CA GLY A 119 -2.04 -8.99 17.53
C GLY A 119 -1.57 -8.08 16.39
N ASP A 120 -2.03 -6.82 16.38
CA ASP A 120 -1.69 -5.87 15.29
C ASP A 120 -0.19 -5.47 15.32
N PRO A 121 0.60 -5.85 14.30
CA PRO A 121 2.03 -5.53 14.25
C PRO A 121 2.30 -4.03 14.09
N LEU A 122 1.36 -3.25 13.56
CA LEU A 122 1.50 -1.81 13.35
C LEU A 122 1.07 -0.98 14.56
N SER A 123 0.42 -1.59 15.55
CA SER A 123 -0.14 -0.89 16.71
C SER A 123 0.92 -0.08 17.46
N ASN A 124 2.13 -0.61 17.61
CA ASN A 124 3.24 0.08 18.28
C ASN A 124 3.71 1.33 17.53
N ILE A 125 3.60 1.34 16.20
CA ILE A 125 4.00 2.49 15.36
C ILE A 125 2.86 3.51 15.35
N LEU A 126 1.64 3.05 15.11
CA LEU A 126 0.46 3.90 14.93
C LEU A 126 -0.03 4.53 16.24
N SER A 127 0.22 3.93 17.40
CA SER A 127 -0.17 4.48 18.71
C SER A 127 0.71 5.64 19.18
N THR A 128 1.90 5.81 18.59
CA THR A 128 2.85 6.88 18.96
C THR A 128 2.70 8.15 18.12
N LEU A 129 1.86 8.09 17.08
CA LEU A 129 1.54 9.16 16.15
C LEU A 129 0.26 9.90 16.56
#